data_AF-A0AAV5YW51-F1
#
_entry.id   AF-A0AAV5YW51-F1
#
_cell.length_a   1.000
_cell.length_b   1.000
_cell.length_c   1.000
_cell.angle_alpha   90.00
_cell.angle_beta   90.00
_cell.angle_gamma   90.00
#
_symmetry.space_group_name_H-M   'P 1'
#
loop_
_entity.id
_entity.type
_entity.pdbx_description
1 polymer ?
#
loop_
_entity_poly.entity_id
_entity_poly.type
_entity_poly.pdbx_seq_one_letter_code
_entity_poly.pdbx_strand_id
1 'polypeptide(L)'
;GLERSSEHPLAAAILAASAERGVPAAEVGDFRALTGRGVAGAIAGKRVALGNQRLLQDLGVDAGPLAARAEVLRREGQTVMFQAAGDQVIGLLGVADPVKPSAFEAIRLLHAQGVRVIVLTGDNLVTAQAVGRALGLDEIVAEVLPEQKVETVRRLQAAGRVVAMAGDGINDAPALAAADVGIAMGTGTDVAMESAGVTLVKGDLRGIVRARRLSAAAMRNIRQNLAWAFVYNLLGVPVAAGALYPVARLLLSPMIASAAMSLSSVSVIANALRLRRVPL
;
A
#
# COMPACT_ATOMS: atom_id res chain seq x y z
N GLY A 1 -2.23 -12.39 30.54
CA GLY A 1 -1.95 -13.71 31.14
C GLY A 1 -2.25 -14.81 30.14
N LEU A 2 -3.54 -15.07 29.89
CA LEU A 2 -4.02 -16.21 29.09
C LEU A 2 -3.37 -16.35 27.71
N GLU A 3 -3.18 -15.25 26.99
CA GLU A 3 -2.57 -15.24 25.65
C GLU A 3 -1.05 -15.40 25.62
N ARG A 4 -0.35 -15.39 26.77
CA ARG A 4 1.13 -15.48 26.81
C ARG A 4 1.66 -16.82 26.27
N SER A 5 0.87 -17.88 26.40
CA SER A 5 1.21 -19.23 25.96
C SER A 5 0.66 -19.55 24.56
N SER A 6 0.12 -18.56 23.85
CA SER A 6 -0.48 -18.71 22.52
C SER A 6 0.46 -18.14 21.46
N GLU A 7 0.72 -18.92 20.40
CA GLU A 7 1.54 -18.48 19.25
C GLU A 7 0.70 -17.76 18.18
N HIS A 8 -0.60 -17.53 18.43
CA HIS A 8 -1.48 -16.94 17.44
C HIS A 8 -1.20 -15.44 17.25
N PRO A 9 -1.24 -14.87 16.03
CA PRO A 9 -1.02 -13.44 15.80
C PRO A 9 -1.92 -12.51 16.63
N LEU A 10 -3.16 -12.93 16.89
CA LEU A 10 -4.10 -12.21 17.77
C LEU A 10 -3.59 -12.13 19.23
N ALA A 11 -2.91 -13.18 19.71
CA ALA A 11 -2.32 -13.21 21.04
C ALA A 11 -1.23 -12.15 21.17
N ALA A 12 -0.36 -12.06 20.17
CA ALA A 12 0.69 -11.05 20.10
C ALA A 12 0.10 -9.62 20.12
N ALA A 13 -0.97 -9.36 19.36
CA ALA A 13 -1.66 -8.07 19.36
C ALA A 13 -2.22 -7.70 20.74
N ILE A 14 -2.85 -8.65 21.44
CA ILE A 14 -3.40 -8.43 22.79
C ILE A 14 -2.27 -8.15 23.80
N LEU A 15 -1.19 -8.93 23.75
CA LEU A 15 -0.04 -8.77 24.65
C LEU A 15 0.66 -7.43 24.43
N ALA A 16 0.84 -7.00 23.18
CA ALA A 16 1.40 -5.70 22.85
C ALA A 16 0.54 -4.56 23.41
N ALA A 17 -0.78 -4.60 23.19
CA ALA A 17 -1.71 -3.59 23.73
C ALA A 17 -1.74 -3.59 25.27
N SER A 18 -1.62 -4.75 25.91
CA SER A 18 -1.51 -4.87 27.37
C SER A 18 -0.23 -4.20 27.88
N ALA A 19 0.90 -4.39 27.19
CA ALA A 19 2.19 -3.80 27.56
C ALA A 19 2.18 -2.27 27.41
N GLU A 20 1.64 -1.75 26.31
CA GLU A 20 1.49 -0.30 26.09
C GLU A 20 0.65 0.39 27.17
N ARG A 21 -0.36 -0.32 27.69
CA ARG A 21 -1.25 0.18 28.75
C ARG A 21 -0.73 -0.09 30.16
N GLY A 22 0.46 -0.70 30.30
CA GLY A 22 1.03 -1.05 31.60
C GLY A 22 0.22 -2.08 32.38
N VAL A 23 -0.57 -2.92 31.72
CA VAL A 23 -1.38 -3.96 32.37
C VAL A 23 -0.50 -5.19 32.60
N PRO A 24 -0.21 -5.56 33.87
CA PRO A 24 0.64 -6.70 34.18
C PRO A 24 -0.06 -8.01 33.81
N ALA A 25 0.68 -8.94 33.23
CA ALA A 25 0.14 -10.25 32.91
C ALA A 25 0.13 -11.14 34.16
N ALA A 26 -1.07 -11.54 34.58
CA ALA A 26 -1.27 -12.53 35.64
C ALA A 26 -0.75 -13.91 35.24
N GLU A 27 -0.33 -14.69 36.25
CA GLU A 27 -0.07 -16.12 36.11
C GLU A 27 -1.35 -16.89 35.79
N VAL A 28 -1.19 -17.91 34.95
CA VAL A 28 -2.30 -18.72 34.44
C VAL A 28 -2.00 -20.18 34.77
N GLY A 29 -2.91 -20.81 35.51
CA GLY A 29 -2.95 -22.26 35.69
C GLY A 29 -3.83 -22.93 34.65
N ASP A 30 -3.65 -24.24 34.45
CA ASP A 30 -4.50 -25.09 33.61
C ASP A 30 -4.75 -24.55 32.20
N PHE A 31 -3.74 -23.92 31.58
CA PHE A 31 -3.87 -23.36 30.23
C PHE A 31 -4.23 -24.45 29.22
N ARG A 32 -5.22 -24.16 28.37
CA ARG A 32 -5.67 -25.01 27.26
C ARG A 32 -5.88 -24.16 26.01
N ALA A 33 -5.18 -24.51 24.95
CA ALA A 33 -5.48 -24.03 23.61
C ALA A 33 -6.50 -24.97 22.95
N LEU A 34 -7.64 -24.42 22.55
CA LEU A 34 -8.72 -25.15 21.89
C LEU A 34 -8.74 -24.73 20.42
N THR A 35 -8.19 -25.59 19.57
CA THR A 35 -8.02 -25.33 18.13
C THR A 35 -9.33 -24.88 17.48
N GLY A 36 -9.29 -23.71 16.82
CA GLY A 36 -10.45 -23.12 16.14
C GLY A 36 -11.54 -22.56 17.07
N ARG A 37 -11.28 -22.48 18.39
CA ARG A 37 -12.24 -21.99 19.40
C ARG A 37 -11.66 -20.85 20.23
N GLY A 38 -10.43 -20.99 20.71
CA GLY A 38 -9.75 -19.97 21.51
C GLY A 38 -8.87 -20.59 22.60
N VAL A 39 -8.70 -19.87 23.71
CA VAL A 39 -7.89 -20.29 24.86
C VAL A 39 -8.71 -20.24 26.16
N ALA A 40 -8.40 -21.15 27.08
CA ALA A 40 -9.01 -21.22 28.41
C ALA A 40 -7.96 -21.54 29.49
N GLY A 41 -8.26 -21.22 30.73
CA GLY A 41 -7.37 -21.48 31.86
C GLY A 41 -7.94 -20.94 33.18
N ALA A 42 -7.10 -20.84 34.20
CA ALA A 42 -7.47 -20.33 35.51
C ALA A 42 -6.53 -19.20 35.95
N ILE A 43 -7.08 -18.09 36.43
CA ILE A 43 -6.33 -16.98 37.02
C ILE A 43 -6.84 -16.78 38.44
N ALA A 44 -5.95 -16.85 39.43
CA ALA A 44 -6.30 -16.77 40.86
C ALA A 44 -7.46 -17.71 41.25
N GLY A 45 -7.46 -18.94 40.72
CA GLY A 45 -8.50 -19.95 40.97
C GLY A 45 -9.82 -19.74 40.22
N LYS A 46 -9.99 -18.66 39.46
CA LYS A 46 -11.20 -18.42 38.64
C LYS A 46 -10.98 -18.89 37.20
N ARG A 47 -11.95 -19.64 36.67
CA ARG A 47 -11.98 -20.04 35.26
C ARG A 47 -12.09 -18.81 34.38
N VAL A 48 -11.21 -18.69 33.39
CA VAL A 48 -11.22 -17.64 32.38
C VAL A 48 -11.11 -18.24 30.99
N ALA A 49 -11.77 -17.62 30.02
CA ALA A 49 -11.72 -18.03 28.63
C ALA A 49 -11.71 -16.82 27.70
N LEU A 50 -11.05 -16.97 26.56
CA LEU A 50 -11.03 -15.98 25.49
C LEU A 50 -11.14 -16.70 24.15
N GLY A 51 -12.19 -16.40 23.38
CA GLY A 51 -12.40 -17.08 22.11
C GLY A 51 -13.68 -16.71 21.38
N ASN A 52 -14.07 -17.55 20.43
CA ASN A 52 -15.26 -17.33 19.61
C ASN A 52 -16.54 -17.84 20.29
N GLN A 53 -17.67 -17.70 19.60
CA GLN A 53 -18.98 -18.11 20.14
C GLN A 53 -19.09 -19.62 20.42
N ARG A 54 -18.35 -20.47 19.70
CA ARG A 54 -18.34 -21.92 19.96
C ARG A 54 -17.71 -22.24 21.31
N LEU A 55 -16.64 -21.52 21.68
CA LEU A 55 -16.02 -21.66 23.00
C LEU A 55 -17.02 -21.34 24.12
N LEU A 56 -17.82 -20.28 23.96
CA LEU A 56 -18.85 -19.95 24.94
C LEU A 56 -19.91 -21.05 25.06
N GLN A 57 -20.35 -21.62 23.93
CA GLN A 57 -21.31 -22.73 23.91
C GLN A 57 -20.77 -23.97 24.61
N ASP A 58 -19.50 -24.33 24.38
CA ASP A 58 -18.86 -25.46 25.06
C ASP A 58 -18.78 -25.27 26.58
N LEU A 59 -18.60 -24.01 27.01
CA LEU A 59 -18.54 -23.64 28.42
C LEU A 59 -19.94 -23.43 29.04
N GLY A 60 -21.01 -23.52 28.25
CA GLY A 60 -22.38 -23.26 28.69
C GLY A 60 -22.65 -21.79 29.07
N VAL A 61 -21.87 -20.86 28.53
CA VAL A 61 -21.95 -19.42 28.82
C VAL A 61 -22.76 -18.70 27.75
N ASP A 62 -23.77 -17.93 28.15
CA ASP A 62 -24.52 -17.09 27.23
C ASP A 62 -23.78 -15.76 26.96
N ALA A 63 -23.70 -15.38 25.69
CA ALA A 63 -23.14 -14.10 25.26
C ALA A 63 -24.08 -12.91 25.52
N GLY A 64 -25.38 -13.17 25.70
CA GLY A 64 -26.39 -12.17 26.03
C GLY A 64 -26.34 -10.93 25.12
N PRO A 65 -26.42 -9.69 25.65
CA PRO A 65 -26.44 -8.46 24.83
C PRO A 65 -25.12 -8.20 24.10
N LEU A 66 -24.00 -8.78 24.55
CA LEU A 66 -22.70 -8.63 23.89
C LEU A 66 -22.64 -9.37 22.56
N ALA A 67 -23.52 -10.35 22.32
CA ALA A 67 -23.62 -11.01 21.01
C ALA A 67 -23.95 -10.02 19.88
N ALA A 68 -24.92 -9.12 20.12
CA ALA A 68 -25.29 -8.09 19.15
C ALA A 68 -24.16 -7.09 18.91
N ARG A 69 -23.47 -6.67 19.98
CA ARG A 69 -22.32 -5.75 19.86
C ARG A 69 -21.14 -6.40 19.13
N ALA A 70 -20.88 -7.68 19.39
CA ALA A 70 -19.86 -8.44 18.68
C ALA A 70 -20.15 -8.49 17.17
N GLU A 71 -21.41 -8.66 16.79
CA GLU A 71 -21.81 -8.68 15.38
C GLU A 71 -21.62 -7.31 14.69
N VAL A 72 -21.90 -6.21 15.39
CA VAL A 72 -21.59 -4.86 14.89
C VAL A 72 -20.09 -4.68 14.65
N LEU A 73 -19.25 -5.04 15.62
CA LEU A 73 -17.80 -4.92 15.52
C LEU A 73 -17.22 -5.83 14.40
N ARG A 74 -17.79 -7.02 14.19
CA ARG A 74 -17.41 -7.88 13.05
C ARG A 74 -17.75 -7.25 11.71
N ARG A 75 -18.90 -6.59 11.59
CA ARG A 75 -19.29 -5.85 10.37
C ARG A 75 -18.38 -4.64 10.11
N GLU A 76 -17.77 -4.10 11.15
CA GLU A 76 -16.71 -3.08 11.05
C GLU A 76 -15.34 -3.67 10.68
N GLY A 77 -15.26 -4.98 10.40
CA GLY A 77 -14.04 -5.65 9.96
C GLY A 77 -13.14 -6.15 11.09
N GLN A 78 -13.63 -6.15 12.33
CA GLN A 78 -12.83 -6.62 13.48
C GLN A 78 -12.99 -8.13 13.69
N THR A 79 -11.89 -8.79 14.04
CA THR A 79 -11.93 -10.12 14.64
C THR A 79 -12.31 -9.99 16.11
N VAL A 80 -13.52 -10.43 16.47
CA VAL A 80 -14.08 -10.26 17.81
C VAL A 80 -14.02 -11.57 18.60
N MET A 81 -13.43 -11.49 19.79
CA MET A 81 -13.35 -12.56 20.78
C MET A 81 -14.15 -12.19 22.03
N PHE A 82 -14.85 -13.15 22.61
CA PHE A 82 -15.55 -13.01 23.88
C PHE A 82 -14.60 -13.37 25.02
N GLN A 83 -14.56 -12.51 26.03
CA GLN A 83 -13.86 -12.77 27.27
C GLN A 83 -14.86 -13.23 28.33
N ALA A 84 -14.65 -14.42 28.89
CA ALA A 84 -15.49 -14.98 29.94
C ALA A 84 -14.69 -15.19 31.23
N ALA A 85 -15.36 -15.00 32.37
CA ALA A 85 -14.84 -15.31 33.69
C ALA A 85 -15.94 -16.01 34.51
N GLY A 86 -15.68 -17.23 34.96
CA GLY A 86 -16.70 -18.11 35.51
C GLY A 86 -17.77 -18.42 34.46
N ASP A 87 -19.02 -18.14 34.79
CA ASP A 87 -20.19 -18.48 33.95
C ASP A 87 -20.77 -17.23 33.25
N GLN A 88 -19.99 -16.15 33.14
CA GLN A 88 -20.41 -14.89 32.56
C GLN A 88 -19.39 -14.35 31.54
N VAL A 89 -19.90 -13.76 30.46
CA VAL A 89 -19.09 -12.95 29.55
C VAL A 89 -18.87 -11.57 30.19
N ILE A 90 -17.61 -11.22 30.40
CA ILE A 90 -17.20 -9.97 31.03
C ILE A 90 -16.80 -8.89 30.02
N GLY A 91 -16.59 -9.25 28.76
CA GLY A 91 -16.24 -8.28 27.72
C GLY A 91 -16.00 -8.87 26.34
N LEU A 92 -15.67 -7.97 25.42
CA LEU A 92 -15.28 -8.27 24.05
C LEU A 92 -13.88 -7.71 23.79
N LEU A 93 -13.06 -8.48 23.08
CA LEU A 93 -11.80 -8.01 22.51
C LEU A 93 -11.94 -8.02 20.99
N GLY A 94 -11.95 -6.83 20.40
CA GLY A 94 -11.88 -6.63 18.96
C GLY A 94 -10.44 -6.38 18.54
N VAL A 95 -9.94 -7.19 17.60
CA VAL A 95 -8.65 -6.97 16.94
C VAL A 95 -8.95 -6.61 15.49
N ALA A 96 -8.45 -5.47 15.04
CA ALA A 96 -8.59 -5.01 13.67
C ALA A 96 -7.21 -4.76 13.09
N ASP A 97 -7.08 -4.87 11.77
CA ASP A 97 -5.97 -4.28 11.05
C ASP A 97 -6.35 -2.83 10.67
N PRO A 98 -5.83 -1.81 11.38
CA PRO A 98 -6.26 -0.44 11.15
C PRO A 98 -5.73 0.07 9.81
N VAL A 99 -6.62 0.70 9.05
CA VAL A 99 -6.22 1.44 7.85
C VAL A 99 -5.20 2.50 8.22
N LYS A 100 -4.03 2.49 7.55
CA LYS A 100 -2.96 3.47 7.78
C LYS A 100 -3.50 4.90 7.60
N PRO A 101 -3.22 5.84 8.51
CA PRO A 101 -3.66 7.24 8.36
C PRO A 101 -3.23 7.87 7.03
N SER A 102 -2.06 7.49 6.51
CA SER A 102 -1.54 7.94 5.22
C SER A 102 -2.35 7.45 4.02
N ALA A 103 -3.16 6.38 4.17
CA ALA A 103 -4.02 5.86 3.11
C ALA A 103 -5.08 6.89 2.70
N PHE A 104 -5.80 7.47 3.67
CA PHE A 104 -6.83 8.48 3.41
C PHE A 104 -6.27 9.67 2.60
N GLU A 105 -5.12 10.19 3.03
CA GLU A 105 -4.47 11.30 2.32
C GLU A 105 -4.00 10.88 0.92
N ALA A 106 -3.40 9.70 0.78
CA ALA A 106 -2.92 9.19 -0.50
C ALA A 106 -4.05 8.99 -1.51
N ILE A 107 -5.15 8.34 -1.12
CA ILE A 107 -6.32 8.11 -1.97
C ILE A 107 -6.90 9.44 -2.46
N ARG A 108 -7.14 10.39 -1.55
CA ARG A 108 -7.65 11.72 -1.90
C ARG A 108 -6.75 12.44 -2.91
N LEU A 109 -5.43 12.38 -2.72
CA LEU A 109 -4.46 13.01 -3.63
C LEU A 109 -4.37 12.30 -4.99
N LEU A 110 -4.57 10.97 -5.03
CA LEU A 110 -4.63 10.20 -6.27
C LEU A 110 -5.90 10.53 -7.06
N HIS A 111 -7.07 10.61 -6.40
CA HIS A 111 -8.31 11.05 -7.03
C HIS A 111 -8.22 12.47 -7.58
N ALA A 112 -7.59 13.39 -6.83
CA ALA A 112 -7.34 14.75 -7.32
C ALA A 112 -6.44 14.80 -8.57
N GLN A 113 -5.72 13.72 -8.87
CA GLN A 113 -4.92 13.56 -10.09
C GLN A 113 -5.61 12.69 -11.16
N GLY A 114 -6.91 12.43 -11.01
CA GLY A 114 -7.72 11.63 -11.92
C GLY A 114 -7.38 10.14 -11.93
N VAL A 115 -6.75 9.64 -10.87
CA VAL A 115 -6.42 8.21 -10.73
C VAL A 115 -7.59 7.48 -10.11
N ARG A 116 -8.07 6.45 -10.80
CA ARG A 116 -9.02 5.47 -10.26
C ARG A 116 -8.27 4.49 -9.35
N VAL A 117 -8.78 4.26 -8.15
CA VAL A 117 -8.19 3.32 -7.18
C VAL A 117 -9.10 2.12 -6.96
N ILE A 118 -8.53 0.94 -7.17
CA ILE A 118 -9.19 -0.35 -7.03
C ILE A 118 -8.44 -1.15 -5.97
N VAL A 119 -9.15 -1.77 -5.03
CA VAL A 119 -8.55 -2.71 -4.07
C VAL A 119 -8.85 -4.15 -4.44
N LEU A 120 -7.81 -4.98 -4.41
CA LEU A 120 -7.86 -6.42 -4.59
C LEU A 120 -7.42 -7.08 -3.28
N THR A 121 -8.35 -7.71 -2.55
CA THR A 121 -8.05 -8.33 -1.25
C THR A 121 -8.55 -9.77 -1.16
N GLY A 122 -7.80 -10.61 -0.43
CA GLY A 122 -8.23 -11.96 -0.07
C GLY A 122 -9.21 -11.97 1.11
N ASP A 123 -9.44 -10.83 1.76
CA ASP A 123 -10.42 -10.70 2.85
C ASP A 123 -11.84 -10.89 2.35
N ASN A 124 -12.74 -11.22 3.29
CA ASN A 124 -14.16 -11.33 3.00
C ASN A 124 -14.77 -10.00 2.51
N LEU A 125 -15.87 -10.13 1.76
CA LEU A 125 -16.53 -8.98 1.14
C LEU A 125 -17.00 -7.91 2.15
N VAL A 126 -17.46 -8.31 3.34
CA VAL A 126 -18.00 -7.38 4.35
C VAL A 126 -16.90 -6.46 4.88
N THR A 127 -15.77 -7.02 5.28
CA THR A 127 -14.59 -6.28 5.75
C THR A 127 -14.05 -5.37 4.64
N ALA A 128 -13.89 -5.91 3.44
CA ALA A 128 -13.37 -5.16 2.30
C ALA A 128 -14.26 -3.95 1.95
N GLN A 129 -15.59 -4.13 1.96
CA GLN A 129 -16.54 -3.06 1.71
C GLN A 129 -16.55 -1.99 2.82
N ALA A 130 -16.37 -2.36 4.08
CA ALA A 130 -16.27 -1.42 5.19
C ALA A 130 -15.04 -0.51 5.01
N VAL A 131 -13.88 -1.11 4.74
CA VAL A 131 -12.63 -0.40 4.48
C VAL A 131 -12.76 0.50 3.24
N GLY A 132 -13.30 -0.03 2.14
CA GLY A 132 -13.40 0.74 0.91
C GLY A 132 -14.40 1.89 0.97
N ARG A 133 -15.49 1.75 1.74
CA ARG A 133 -16.39 2.87 2.04
C ARG A 133 -15.71 3.95 2.87
N ALA A 134 -14.93 3.56 3.89
CA ALA A 134 -14.19 4.51 4.72
C ALA A 134 -13.14 5.30 3.91
N LEU A 135 -12.46 4.63 2.97
CA LEU A 135 -11.42 5.22 2.12
C LEU A 135 -11.96 5.95 0.88
N GLY A 136 -13.21 5.72 0.50
CA GLY A 136 -13.81 6.27 -0.72
C GLY A 136 -13.27 5.63 -2.01
N LEU A 137 -13.04 4.32 -2.01
CA LEU A 137 -12.49 3.60 -3.18
C LEU A 137 -13.48 3.49 -4.34
N ASP A 138 -12.97 3.38 -5.57
CA ASP A 138 -13.80 3.31 -6.78
C ASP A 138 -14.34 1.91 -7.08
N GLU A 139 -13.59 0.88 -6.73
CA GLU A 139 -13.96 -0.54 -6.93
C GLU A 139 -13.25 -1.41 -5.88
N ILE A 140 -13.93 -2.45 -5.43
CA ILE A 140 -13.42 -3.41 -4.45
C ILE A 140 -13.68 -4.80 -5.02
N VAL A 141 -12.62 -5.59 -5.12
CA VAL A 141 -12.68 -7.00 -5.48
C VAL A 141 -12.14 -7.79 -4.28
N ALA A 142 -13.05 -8.43 -3.55
CA ALA A 142 -12.77 -9.18 -2.33
C ALA A 142 -12.69 -10.68 -2.63
N GLU A 143 -12.21 -11.45 -1.66
CA GLU A 143 -12.08 -12.92 -1.75
C GLU A 143 -11.27 -13.38 -2.97
N VAL A 144 -10.27 -12.59 -3.38
CA VAL A 144 -9.46 -12.89 -4.57
C VAL A 144 -8.23 -13.75 -4.26
N LEU A 145 -7.99 -14.72 -5.14
CA LEU A 145 -6.77 -15.51 -5.19
C LEU A 145 -5.62 -14.74 -5.87
N PRO A 146 -4.35 -15.10 -5.63
CA PRO A 146 -3.19 -14.46 -6.27
C PRO A 146 -3.29 -14.41 -7.80
N GLU A 147 -3.77 -15.47 -8.43
CA GLU A 147 -3.93 -15.58 -9.89
C GLU A 147 -4.97 -14.58 -10.41
N GLN A 148 -6.07 -14.41 -9.66
CA GLN A 148 -7.15 -13.48 -10.00
C GLN A 148 -6.70 -12.02 -9.88
N LYS A 149 -5.70 -11.72 -9.04
CA LYS A 149 -5.07 -10.39 -9.01
C LYS A 149 -4.37 -10.09 -10.34
N VAL A 150 -3.62 -11.04 -10.87
CA VAL A 150 -2.94 -10.93 -12.18
C VAL A 150 -3.94 -10.77 -13.31
N GLU A 151 -5.01 -11.58 -13.31
CA GLU A 151 -6.08 -11.49 -14.31
C GLU A 151 -6.76 -10.11 -14.29
N THR A 152 -6.99 -9.55 -13.10
CA THR A 152 -7.58 -8.22 -12.97
C THR A 152 -6.67 -7.13 -13.55
N VAL A 153 -5.36 -7.20 -13.28
CA VAL A 153 -4.37 -6.28 -13.87
C VAL A 153 -4.41 -6.37 -15.40
N ARG A 154 -4.32 -7.58 -15.95
CA ARG A 154 -4.35 -7.82 -17.41
C ARG A 154 -5.65 -7.36 -18.06
N ARG A 155 -6.80 -7.57 -17.39
CA ARG A 155 -8.11 -7.10 -17.86
C ARG A 155 -8.15 -5.58 -17.97
N LEU A 156 -7.62 -4.86 -16.99
CA LEU A 156 -7.56 -3.40 -17.00
C LEU A 156 -6.61 -2.89 -18.10
N GLN A 157 -5.47 -3.55 -18.28
CA GLN A 157 -4.52 -3.25 -19.37
C GLN A 157 -5.15 -3.48 -20.75
N ALA A 158 -5.86 -4.60 -20.93
CA ALA A 158 -6.59 -4.91 -22.17
C ALA A 158 -7.69 -3.88 -22.47
N ALA A 159 -8.24 -3.21 -21.45
CA ALA A 159 -9.16 -2.08 -21.59
C ALA A 159 -8.46 -0.74 -21.88
N GLY A 160 -7.16 -0.75 -22.22
CA GLY A 160 -6.37 0.42 -22.57
C GLY A 160 -5.95 1.28 -21.38
N ARG A 161 -6.00 0.75 -20.15
CA ARG A 161 -5.55 1.47 -18.95
C ARG A 161 -4.08 1.18 -18.67
N VAL A 162 -3.36 2.20 -18.20
CA VAL A 162 -2.03 2.01 -17.59
C VAL A 162 -2.24 1.71 -16.11
N VAL A 163 -1.74 0.54 -15.67
CA VAL A 163 -2.01 -0.01 -14.35
C VAL A 163 -0.76 0.07 -13.48
N ALA A 164 -0.87 0.74 -12.35
CA ALA A 164 0.09 0.63 -11.25
C ALA A 164 -0.50 -0.30 -10.18
N MET A 165 0.24 -1.31 -9.76
CA MET A 165 -0.14 -2.23 -8.70
C MET A 165 0.70 -1.94 -7.46
N ALA A 166 0.08 -1.86 -6.29
CA ALA A 166 0.77 -1.73 -5.01
C ALA A 166 0.48 -2.94 -4.12
N GLY A 167 1.52 -3.49 -3.48
CA GLY A 167 1.40 -4.68 -2.65
C GLY A 167 2.61 -4.90 -1.74
N ASP A 168 2.48 -5.82 -0.79
CA ASP A 168 3.50 -6.10 0.24
C ASP A 168 3.76 -7.60 0.43
N GLY A 169 2.89 -8.47 -0.09
CA GLY A 169 2.99 -9.91 0.11
C GLY A 169 3.63 -10.68 -1.05
N ILE A 170 4.06 -11.91 -0.74
CA ILE A 170 4.44 -12.93 -1.75
C ILE A 170 3.28 -13.16 -2.72
N ASN A 171 2.04 -13.11 -2.21
CA ASN A 171 0.81 -13.26 -2.99
C ASN A 171 0.59 -12.13 -4.00
N ASP A 172 1.26 -10.98 -3.84
CA ASP A 172 1.13 -9.84 -4.75
C ASP A 172 2.24 -9.80 -5.80
N ALA A 173 3.35 -10.50 -5.58
CA ALA A 173 4.52 -10.46 -6.47
C ALA A 173 4.18 -10.75 -7.95
N PRO A 174 3.35 -11.76 -8.29
CA PRO A 174 2.94 -11.99 -9.68
C PRO A 174 2.15 -10.82 -10.28
N ALA A 175 1.29 -10.18 -9.49
CA ALA A 175 0.48 -9.05 -9.94
C ALA A 175 1.32 -7.75 -10.05
N LEU A 176 2.30 -7.57 -9.17
CA LEU A 176 3.28 -6.48 -9.23
C LEU A 176 4.11 -6.57 -10.51
N ALA A 177 4.59 -7.77 -10.86
CA ALA A 177 5.37 -8.01 -12.07
C ALA A 177 4.54 -7.86 -13.36
N ALA A 178 3.23 -8.14 -13.31
CA ALA A 178 2.34 -8.00 -14.47
C ALA A 178 1.88 -6.56 -14.73
N ALA A 179 1.96 -5.67 -13.74
CA ALA A 179 1.54 -4.28 -13.87
C ALA A 179 2.53 -3.45 -14.70
N ASP A 180 2.06 -2.36 -15.31
CA ASP A 180 2.94 -1.41 -15.99
C ASP A 180 3.92 -0.75 -15.01
N VAL A 181 3.48 -0.57 -13.76
CA VAL A 181 4.31 -0.12 -12.65
C VAL A 181 3.97 -0.92 -11.38
N GLY A 182 4.83 -1.88 -11.03
CA GLY A 182 4.78 -2.54 -9.72
C GLY A 182 5.37 -1.66 -8.61
N ILE A 183 4.64 -1.52 -7.50
CA ILE A 183 5.02 -0.73 -6.32
C ILE A 183 5.02 -1.62 -5.07
N ALA A 184 6.20 -1.94 -4.54
CA ALA A 184 6.32 -2.72 -3.32
C ALA A 184 6.36 -1.84 -2.08
N MET A 185 5.82 -2.34 -0.97
CA MET A 185 6.03 -1.76 0.36
C MET A 185 7.39 -2.23 0.92
N GLY A 186 8.18 -1.32 1.50
CA GLY A 186 9.47 -1.66 2.10
C GLY A 186 9.37 -2.47 3.40
N THR A 187 8.15 -2.64 3.93
CA THR A 187 7.83 -3.58 5.02
C THR A 187 7.35 -4.94 4.50
N GLY A 188 7.25 -5.10 3.18
CA GLY A 188 6.80 -6.32 2.53
C GLY A 188 7.90 -7.35 2.40
N THR A 189 7.58 -8.47 1.75
CA THR A 189 8.55 -9.57 1.54
C THR A 189 9.59 -9.22 0.48
N ASP A 190 10.77 -9.84 0.58
CA ASP A 190 11.87 -9.63 -0.38
C ASP A 190 11.43 -9.93 -1.82
N VAL A 191 10.62 -10.97 -2.00
CA VAL A 191 10.04 -11.36 -3.30
C VAL A 191 9.19 -10.23 -3.91
N ALA A 192 8.40 -9.53 -3.08
CA ALA A 192 7.60 -8.39 -3.54
C ALA A 192 8.50 -7.20 -3.93
N MET A 193 9.56 -6.94 -3.15
CA MET A 193 10.51 -5.85 -3.42
C MET A 193 11.32 -6.08 -4.71
N GLU A 194 11.72 -7.31 -5.00
CA GLU A 194 12.44 -7.64 -6.25
C GLU A 194 11.53 -7.62 -7.48
N SER A 195 10.24 -7.90 -7.30
CA SER A 195 9.26 -7.93 -8.39
C SER A 195 8.73 -6.54 -8.78
N ALA A 196 9.02 -5.50 -8.00
CA ALA A 196 8.49 -4.16 -8.19
C ALA A 196 9.52 -3.18 -8.76
N GLY A 197 9.09 -2.30 -9.66
CA GLY A 197 9.92 -1.22 -10.19
C GLY A 197 10.12 -0.03 -9.23
N VAL A 198 9.28 0.07 -8.19
CA VAL A 198 9.34 1.12 -7.17
C VAL A 198 9.13 0.51 -5.78
N THR A 199 9.99 0.85 -4.82
CA THR A 199 9.86 0.40 -3.43
C THR A 199 9.66 1.56 -2.47
N LEU A 200 8.59 1.49 -1.67
CA LEU A 200 8.26 2.49 -0.65
C LEU A 200 8.93 2.15 0.69
N VAL A 201 10.17 2.60 0.88
CA VAL A 201 11.04 2.27 2.03
C VAL A 201 10.35 2.41 3.40
N LYS A 202 9.50 3.42 3.59
CA LYS A 202 8.82 3.68 4.88
C LYS A 202 7.40 3.11 4.99
N GLY A 203 6.94 2.36 3.99
CA GLY A 203 5.56 1.85 3.93
C GLY A 203 4.49 2.95 3.97
N ASP A 204 4.83 4.17 3.56
CA ASP A 204 3.94 5.32 3.51
C ASP A 204 3.34 5.46 2.10
N LEU A 205 2.04 5.24 1.97
CA LEU A 205 1.29 5.28 0.71
C LEU A 205 1.34 6.62 -0.01
N ARG A 206 1.65 7.72 0.70
CA ARG A 206 1.92 9.03 0.08
C ARG A 206 3.16 9.00 -0.82
N GLY A 207 4.02 7.99 -0.66
CA GLY A 207 5.09 7.67 -1.59
C GLY A 207 4.62 7.45 -3.03
N ILE A 208 3.44 6.86 -3.23
CA ILE A 208 2.86 6.64 -4.57
C ILE A 208 2.56 7.99 -5.23
N VAL A 209 1.95 8.92 -4.48
CA VAL A 209 1.66 10.27 -4.95
C VAL A 209 2.94 11.02 -5.32
N ARG A 210 3.96 10.92 -4.47
CA ARG A 210 5.28 11.53 -4.72
C ARG A 210 5.95 10.95 -5.96
N ALA A 211 5.93 9.63 -6.13
CA ALA A 211 6.47 8.95 -7.31
C ALA A 211 5.77 9.43 -8.60
N ARG A 212 4.44 9.55 -8.57
CA ARG A 212 3.67 10.07 -9.72
C ARG A 212 4.01 11.54 -10.03
N ARG A 213 4.07 12.41 -9.02
CA ARG A 213 4.47 13.83 -9.18
C ARG A 213 5.88 13.94 -9.76
N LEU A 214 6.82 13.15 -9.24
CA LEU A 214 8.19 13.11 -9.72
C LEU A 214 8.26 12.64 -11.17
N SER A 215 7.57 11.55 -11.50
CA SER A 215 7.49 11.01 -12.88
C SER A 215 6.95 12.05 -13.86
N ALA A 216 5.84 12.70 -13.54
CA ALA A 216 5.26 13.75 -14.38
C ALA A 216 6.21 14.94 -14.58
N ALA A 217 6.92 15.35 -13.51
CA ALA A 217 7.90 16.43 -13.59
C ALA A 217 9.15 16.04 -14.39
N ALA A 218 9.64 14.82 -14.21
CA ALA A 218 10.78 14.26 -14.96
C ALA A 218 10.44 14.16 -16.45
N MET A 219 9.28 13.61 -16.81
CA MET A 219 8.84 13.52 -18.21
C MET A 219 8.64 14.90 -18.86
N ARG A 220 8.19 15.91 -18.09
CA ARG A 220 8.15 17.30 -18.57
C ARG A 220 9.56 17.85 -18.82
N ASN A 221 10.51 17.57 -17.94
CA ASN A 221 11.91 17.97 -18.10
C ASN A 221 12.54 17.33 -19.34
N ILE A 222 12.34 16.02 -19.52
CA ILE A 222 12.84 15.26 -20.68
C ILE A 222 12.28 15.85 -21.98
N ARG A 223 10.96 16.10 -22.06
CA ARG A 223 10.35 16.72 -23.25
C ARG A 223 10.92 18.10 -23.56
N GLN A 224 11.21 18.91 -22.54
CA GLN A 224 11.87 20.20 -22.72
C GLN A 224 13.30 20.05 -23.25
N ASN A 225 14.08 19.12 -22.69
CA ASN A 225 15.45 18.87 -23.14
C ASN A 225 15.48 18.35 -24.59
N LEU A 226 14.55 17.46 -24.95
CA LEU A 226 14.39 16.99 -26.32
C LEU A 226 13.98 18.12 -27.27
N ALA A 227 13.05 18.98 -26.86
CA ALA A 227 12.66 20.15 -27.66
C ALA A 227 13.86 21.06 -27.94
N TRP A 228 14.70 21.33 -26.93
CA TRP A 228 15.95 22.07 -27.13
C TRP A 228 16.88 21.37 -28.10
N ALA A 229 17.12 20.08 -27.92
CA ALA A 229 17.96 19.29 -28.82
C ALA A 229 17.46 19.35 -30.29
N PHE A 230 16.15 19.25 -30.51
CA PHE A 230 15.56 19.38 -31.84
C PHE A 230 15.70 20.79 -32.42
N VAL A 231 15.53 21.85 -31.62
CA VAL A 231 15.71 23.23 -32.10
C VAL A 231 17.14 23.45 -32.58
N TYR A 232 18.14 23.01 -31.82
CA TYR A 232 19.55 23.16 -32.24
C TYR A 232 19.85 22.40 -33.53
N ASN A 233 19.35 21.16 -33.68
CA ASN A 233 19.56 20.39 -34.89
C ASN A 233 18.79 20.97 -36.09
N LEU A 234 17.55 21.42 -35.88
CA LEU A 234 16.72 22.02 -36.92
C LEU A 234 17.32 23.33 -37.46
N LEU A 235 18.00 24.12 -36.61
CA LEU A 235 18.73 25.31 -37.03
C LEU A 235 20.11 24.98 -37.60
N GLY A 236 20.83 24.04 -37.00
CA GLY A 236 22.19 23.68 -37.37
C GLY A 236 22.31 23.00 -38.73
N VAL A 237 21.38 22.10 -39.07
CA VAL A 237 21.42 21.32 -40.32
C VAL A 237 21.26 22.21 -41.57
N PRO A 238 20.27 23.11 -41.68
CA PRO A 238 20.16 24.03 -42.82
C PRO A 238 21.35 24.97 -42.95
N VAL A 239 21.89 25.46 -41.82
CA VAL A 239 23.08 26.32 -41.83
C VAL A 239 24.31 25.56 -42.34
N ALA A 240 24.50 24.32 -41.89
CA ALA A 240 25.57 23.45 -42.39
C ALA A 240 25.39 23.09 -43.88
N ALA A 241 24.15 22.91 -44.33
CA ALA A 241 23.80 22.66 -45.73
C ALA A 241 23.93 23.91 -46.63
N GLY A 242 24.31 25.07 -46.08
CA GLY A 242 24.59 26.28 -46.84
C GLY A 242 23.42 27.23 -47.02
N ALA A 243 22.33 27.09 -46.25
CA ALA A 243 21.18 28.01 -46.34
C ALA A 243 21.55 29.48 -46.10
N LEU A 244 22.56 29.76 -45.28
CA LEU A 244 23.07 31.11 -45.01
C LEU A 244 24.19 31.55 -45.96
N TYR A 245 24.68 30.67 -46.83
CA TYR A 245 25.79 30.96 -47.73
C TYR A 245 25.49 32.08 -48.76
N PRO A 246 24.31 32.15 -49.40
CA PRO A 246 24.03 33.15 -50.44
C PRO A 246 24.03 34.59 -49.92
N VAL A 247 23.62 34.79 -48.66
CA VAL A 247 23.44 36.13 -48.07
C VAL A 247 24.63 36.51 -47.19
N ALA A 248 25.17 35.57 -46.42
CA ALA A 248 26.18 35.85 -45.40
C ALA A 248 27.53 35.18 -45.67
N ARG A 249 27.67 34.38 -46.74
CA ARG A 249 28.84 33.53 -47.05
C ARG A 249 29.33 32.69 -45.86
N LEU A 250 28.42 32.41 -44.93
CA LEU A 250 28.68 31.68 -43.70
C LEU A 250 28.34 30.20 -43.92
N LEU A 251 29.35 29.35 -43.73
CA LEU A 251 29.19 27.92 -43.54
C LEU A 251 29.41 27.61 -42.06
N LEU A 252 28.76 26.56 -41.57
CA LEU A 252 28.90 26.14 -40.18
C LEU A 252 30.35 25.73 -39.91
N SER A 253 31.11 26.54 -39.17
CA SER A 253 32.49 26.19 -38.80
C SER A 253 32.51 25.23 -37.60
N PRO A 254 33.54 24.39 -37.46
CA PRO A 254 33.70 23.52 -36.30
C PRO A 254 33.66 24.29 -34.96
N MET A 255 34.11 25.55 -34.95
CA MET A 255 34.08 26.42 -33.78
C MET A 255 32.65 26.81 -33.38
N ILE A 256 31.81 27.21 -34.35
CA ILE A 256 30.40 27.57 -34.11
C ILE A 256 29.61 26.33 -33.67
N ALA A 257 29.86 25.19 -34.32
CA ALA A 257 29.24 23.92 -33.93
C ALA A 257 29.58 23.53 -32.49
N SER A 258 30.85 23.61 -32.10
CA SER A 258 31.34 23.32 -30.75
C SER A 258 30.74 24.27 -29.69
N ALA A 259 30.67 25.57 -30.00
CA ALA A 259 30.05 26.56 -29.11
C ALA A 259 28.56 26.25 -28.90
N ALA A 260 27.80 25.98 -29.97
CA ALA A 260 26.39 25.62 -29.88
C ALA A 260 26.16 24.32 -29.08
N MET A 261 27.00 23.30 -29.28
CA MET A 261 26.92 22.03 -28.55
C MET A 261 27.22 22.21 -27.05
N SER A 262 28.15 23.10 -26.72
CA SER A 262 28.49 23.43 -25.33
C SER A 262 27.37 24.21 -24.64
N LEU A 263 26.80 25.23 -25.30
CA LEU A 263 25.63 25.97 -24.78
C LEU A 263 24.41 25.06 -24.61
N SER A 264 24.19 24.12 -25.53
CA SER A 264 23.11 23.13 -25.43
C SER A 264 23.26 22.27 -24.17
N SER A 265 24.47 21.75 -23.93
CA SER A 265 24.79 20.95 -22.74
C SER A 265 24.52 21.72 -21.44
N VAL A 266 24.99 22.98 -21.36
CA VAL A 266 24.75 23.84 -20.19
C VAL A 266 23.25 24.08 -19.99
N SER A 267 22.50 24.34 -21.06
CA SER A 267 21.05 24.57 -21.00
C SER A 267 20.28 23.34 -20.53
N VAL A 268 20.65 22.16 -21.02
CA VAL A 268 20.06 20.87 -20.62
C VAL A 268 20.38 20.55 -19.16
N ILE A 269 21.63 20.73 -18.73
CA ILE A 269 22.05 20.51 -17.34
C ILE A 269 21.32 21.47 -16.40
N ALA A 270 21.28 22.76 -16.73
CA ALA A 270 20.57 23.77 -15.96
C ALA A 270 19.07 23.44 -15.86
N ASN A 271 18.45 22.98 -16.95
CA ASN A 271 17.05 22.57 -16.94
C ASN A 271 16.84 21.32 -16.08
N ALA A 272 17.68 20.29 -16.19
CA ALA A 272 17.62 19.07 -15.38
C ALA A 272 17.70 19.37 -13.88
N LEU A 273 18.56 20.31 -13.47
CA LEU A 273 18.71 20.74 -12.07
C LEU A 273 17.44 21.33 -11.47
N ARG A 274 16.50 21.85 -12.29
CA ARG A 274 15.19 22.34 -11.80
C ARG A 274 14.35 21.24 -11.19
N LEU A 275 14.56 19.97 -11.56
CA LEU A 275 13.85 18.84 -10.98
C LEU A 275 14.10 18.72 -9.47
N ARG A 276 15.25 19.18 -8.96
CA ARG A 276 15.58 19.20 -7.52
C ARG A 276 14.67 20.11 -6.70
N ARG A 277 13.97 21.05 -7.32
CA ARG A 277 13.10 22.03 -6.64
C ARG A 277 11.62 21.63 -6.69
N VAL A 278 11.29 20.46 -7.23
CA VAL A 278 9.90 20.00 -7.29
C VAL A 278 9.42 19.64 -5.89
N PRO A 279 8.31 20.25 -5.40
CA PRO A 279 7.73 19.85 -4.12
C PRO A 279 7.10 18.46 -4.28
N LEU A 280 7.51 17.53 -3.41
CA LEU A 280 7.02 16.15 -3.37
C LEU A 280 6.02 15.98 -2.24
#